data_AF-A0A3D5GDA3-F1
#
_entry.id   AF-A0A3D5GDA3-F1
#
_cell.length_a   1.000
_cell.length_b   1.000
_cell.length_c   1.000
_cell.angle_alpha   90.00
_cell.angle_beta   90.00
_cell.angle_gamma   90.00
#
_symmetry.space_group_name_H-M   'P 1'
#
loop_
_entity.id
_entity.type
_entity.pdbx_description
1 polymer ?
#
loop_
_entity_poly.entity_id
_entity_poly.type
_entity_poly.pdbx_seq_one_letter_code
_entity_poly.pdbx_strand_id
1 'polypeptide(L)'
;SQSQLHQTELFFQQSQVQLNQIQEKLEDTLSQLQHTSNELERLQFQQVIIVSNSGSESQMEYKLLVGDAWCAYQKANMAKMQYLLHKSLKCSPTSRTETILNWLDSFSEYAGKKGIQFDTESLVKSEAWQQLLKQIISVKPRQ
;
A
#
# COMPACT_ATOMS: atom_id res chain seq x y z
N SER A 1 -48.93 -31.76 -9.07
CA SER A 1 -47.75 -31.28 -9.83
C SER A 1 -47.48 -29.78 -9.71
N GLN A 2 -48.46 -28.87 -9.86
CA GLN A 2 -48.19 -27.42 -9.77
C GLN A 2 -47.63 -26.94 -8.41
N SER A 3 -48.16 -27.46 -7.30
CA SER A 3 -47.69 -27.08 -5.96
C SER A 3 -46.22 -27.49 -5.68
N GLN A 4 -45.77 -28.62 -6.23
CA GLN A 4 -44.38 -29.07 -6.09
C GLN A 4 -43.41 -28.25 -6.95
N LEU A 5 -43.81 -27.86 -8.16
CA LEU A 5 -43.02 -26.96 -8.99
C LEU A 5 -42.82 -25.61 -8.30
N HIS A 6 -43.89 -25.04 -7.75
CA HIS A 6 -43.82 -23.77 -7.04
C HIS A 6 -42.92 -23.83 -5.80
N GLN A 7 -42.97 -24.93 -5.03
CA GLN A 7 -42.05 -25.13 -3.90
C GLN A 7 -40.59 -25.24 -4.35
N THR A 8 -40.33 -25.93 -5.44
CA THR A 8 -38.97 -26.08 -5.99
C THR A 8 -38.42 -24.73 -6.45
N GLU A 9 -39.26 -23.91 -7.07
CA GLU A 9 -38.91 -22.58 -7.55
C GLU A 9 -38.59 -21.62 -6.41
N LEU A 10 -39.37 -21.67 -5.32
CA LEU A 10 -39.08 -20.91 -4.10
C LEU A 10 -37.76 -21.35 -3.46
N PHE A 11 -37.50 -22.65 -3.37
CA PHE A 11 -36.24 -23.16 -2.82
C PHE A 11 -35.03 -22.70 -3.65
N PHE A 12 -35.17 -22.70 -4.99
CA PHE A 12 -34.13 -22.23 -5.89
C PHE A 12 -33.85 -20.74 -5.70
N GLN A 13 -34.89 -19.90 -5.65
CA GLN A 13 -34.73 -18.46 -5.39
C GLN A 13 -34.07 -18.21 -4.03
N GLN A 14 -34.48 -18.95 -3.00
CA GLN A 14 -33.89 -18.83 -1.67
C GLN A 14 -32.41 -19.24 -1.66
N SER A 15 -32.06 -20.33 -2.34
CA SER A 15 -30.67 -20.77 -2.50
C SER A 15 -29.82 -19.74 -3.24
N GLN A 16 -30.37 -19.10 -4.28
CA GLN A 16 -29.66 -18.06 -5.04
C GLN A 16 -29.38 -16.81 -4.20
N VAL A 17 -30.35 -16.37 -3.39
CA VAL A 17 -30.14 -15.25 -2.45
C VAL A 17 -29.05 -15.60 -1.42
N GLN A 18 -29.06 -16.82 -0.88
CA GLN A 18 -28.03 -17.26 0.06
C GLN A 18 -26.63 -17.30 -0.57
N LEU A 19 -26.51 -17.79 -1.81
CA LEU A 19 -25.23 -17.81 -2.53
C LEU A 19 -24.67 -16.39 -2.69
N ASN A 20 -25.51 -15.44 -3.11
CA ASN A 20 -25.09 -14.05 -3.26
C ASN A 20 -24.64 -13.44 -1.91
N GLN A 21 -25.37 -13.70 -0.83
CA GLN A 21 -24.99 -13.24 0.52
C GLN A 21 -23.67 -13.84 1.01
N ILE A 22 -23.44 -15.13 0.74
CA ILE A 22 -22.18 -15.80 1.10
C ILE A 22 -21.03 -15.20 0.29
N GLN A 23 -21.24 -14.94 -1.00
CA GLN A 23 -20.24 -14.33 -1.85
C GLN A 23 -19.85 -12.92 -1.37
N GLU A 24 -20.83 -12.09 -1.05
CA GLU A 24 -20.60 -10.75 -0.48
C GLU A 24 -19.81 -10.82 0.84
N LYS A 25 -20.22 -11.71 1.76
CA LYS A 25 -19.49 -11.92 3.03
C LYS A 25 -18.07 -12.42 2.82
N LEU A 26 -17.84 -13.25 1.81
CA LEU A 26 -16.51 -13.77 1.49
C LEU A 26 -15.62 -12.64 0.95
N GLU A 27 -16.12 -11.81 0.04
CA GLU A 27 -15.40 -10.64 -0.48
C GLU A 27 -15.05 -9.63 0.64
N ASP A 28 -15.98 -9.39 1.55
CA ASP A 28 -15.74 -8.52 2.71
C ASP A 28 -14.69 -9.13 3.66
N THR A 29 -14.80 -10.42 3.97
CA THR A 29 -13.82 -11.13 4.82
C THR A 29 -12.42 -11.14 4.21
N LEU A 30 -12.31 -11.33 2.89
CA LEU A 30 -11.03 -11.27 2.17
C LEU A 30 -10.41 -9.87 2.27
N SER A 31 -11.21 -8.82 2.11
CA SER A 31 -10.77 -7.44 2.25
C SER A 31 -10.29 -7.13 3.66
N GLN A 32 -11.01 -7.62 4.69
CA GLN A 32 -10.61 -7.49 6.10
C GLN A 32 -9.31 -8.24 6.42
N LEU A 33 -9.13 -9.43 5.87
CA LEU A 33 -7.90 -10.22 6.01
C LEU A 33 -6.71 -9.51 5.36
N GLN A 34 -6.87 -9.01 4.13
CA GLN A 34 -5.85 -8.23 3.44
C GLN A 34 -5.49 -6.96 4.23
N HIS A 35 -6.50 -6.26 4.75
CA HIS A 35 -6.27 -5.09 5.60
C HIS A 35 -5.45 -5.45 6.84
N THR A 36 -5.87 -6.48 7.58
CA THR A 36 -5.21 -6.91 8.82
C THR A 36 -3.78 -7.40 8.57
N SER A 37 -3.56 -8.15 7.50
CA SER A 37 -2.22 -8.61 7.09
C SER A 37 -1.29 -7.43 6.83
N ASN A 38 -1.76 -6.42 6.09
CA ASN A 38 -0.96 -5.22 5.80
C ASN A 38 -0.65 -4.40 7.06
N GLU A 39 -1.60 -4.30 8.01
CA GLU A 39 -1.36 -3.61 9.29
C GLU A 39 -0.35 -4.36 10.16
N LEU A 40 -0.43 -5.70 10.23
CA LEU A 40 0.54 -6.52 10.95
C LEU A 40 1.94 -6.38 10.37
N GLU A 41 2.07 -6.39 9.04
CA GLU A 41 3.36 -6.15 8.40
C GLU A 41 3.88 -4.74 8.72
N ARG A 42 3.03 -3.70 8.69
CA ARG A 42 3.46 -2.36 9.11
C ARG A 42 4.02 -2.38 10.53
N LEU A 43 3.35 -3.07 11.45
CA LEU A 43 3.80 -3.20 12.84
C LEU A 43 5.10 -4.00 12.95
N GLN A 44 5.26 -5.07 12.16
CA GLN A 44 6.51 -5.84 12.11
C GLN A 44 7.66 -5.01 11.55
N PHE A 45 7.44 -4.22 10.49
CA PHE A 45 8.42 -3.28 9.97
C PHE A 45 8.81 -2.24 11.02
N GLN A 46 7.82 -1.65 11.71
CA GLN A 46 8.05 -0.73 12.82
C GLN A 46 8.89 -1.38 13.93
N GLN A 47 8.56 -2.61 14.32
CA GLN A 47 9.27 -3.32 15.39
C GLN A 47 10.70 -3.68 15.00
N VAL A 48 10.94 -4.18 13.79
CA VAL A 48 12.29 -4.47 13.28
C VAL A 48 13.14 -3.19 13.28
N ILE A 49 12.58 -2.06 12.88
CA ILE A 49 13.28 -0.78 12.86
C ILE A 49 13.60 -0.30 14.29
N ILE A 50 12.65 -0.39 15.23
CA ILE A 50 12.82 0.04 16.62
C ILE A 50 13.84 -0.84 17.37
N VAL A 51 13.79 -2.16 17.19
CA VAL A 51 14.64 -3.11 17.91
C VAL A 51 16.07 -3.13 17.37
N SER A 52 16.28 -2.82 16.09
CA SER A 52 17.60 -2.91 15.45
C SER A 52 18.57 -1.76 15.78
N ASN A 53 18.17 -0.79 16.63
CA ASN A 53 18.94 0.29 17.29
C ASN A 53 20.34 0.69 16.75
N SER A 54 20.50 0.78 15.42
CA SER A 54 21.80 1.01 14.76
C SER A 54 21.81 2.25 13.86
N GLY A 55 20.72 3.03 13.86
CA GLY A 55 20.58 4.27 13.10
C GLY A 55 20.19 5.45 13.98
N SER A 56 20.49 6.67 13.54
CA SER A 56 19.97 7.89 14.16
C SER A 56 18.44 7.94 14.11
N GLU A 57 17.80 8.71 15.00
CA GLU A 57 16.34 8.94 15.00
C GLU A 57 15.82 9.37 13.61
N SER A 58 16.60 10.18 12.88
CA SER A 58 16.29 10.61 11.52
C SER A 58 16.25 9.46 10.50
N GLN A 59 17.15 8.47 10.63
CA GLN A 59 17.18 7.30 9.74
C GLN A 59 16.01 6.36 10.02
N MET A 60 15.60 6.27 11.28
CA MET A 60 14.39 5.55 11.68
C MET A 60 13.14 6.23 11.12
N GLU A 61 13.01 7.55 11.30
CA GLU A 61 11.88 8.32 10.77
C GLU A 61 11.79 8.19 9.23
N TYR A 62 12.93 8.26 8.54
CA TYR A 62 12.98 8.04 7.09
C TYR A 62 12.41 6.68 6.68
N LYS A 63 12.91 5.58 7.27
CA LYS A 63 12.46 4.22 6.92
C LYS A 63 10.97 4.00 7.21
N LEU A 64 10.48 4.56 8.32
CA LEU A 64 9.06 4.51 8.66
C LEU A 64 8.19 5.21 7.63
N LEU A 65 8.57 6.43 7.21
CA LEU A 65 7.84 7.18 6.20
C LEU A 65 7.81 6.49 4.84
N VAL A 66 8.92 5.85 4.44
CA VAL A 66 8.98 5.07 3.19
C VAL A 66 8.11 3.81 3.28
N GLY A 67 8.10 3.11 4.42
CA GLY A 67 7.20 1.98 4.66
C GLY A 67 5.73 2.38 4.63
N ASP A 68 5.36 3.49 5.28
CA ASP A 68 3.98 4.00 5.25
C ASP A 68 3.57 4.43 3.83
N ALA A 69 4.51 4.98 3.05
CA ALA A 69 4.27 5.36 1.67
C ALA A 69 3.98 4.14 0.78
N TRP A 70 4.69 3.04 1.00
CA TRP A 70 4.44 1.76 0.35
C TRP A 70 3.03 1.23 0.70
N CYS A 71 2.65 1.22 1.98
CA CYS A 71 1.31 0.82 2.39
C CYS A 71 0.21 1.69 1.75
N ALA A 72 0.45 3.01 1.63
CA ALA A 72 -0.47 3.92 0.96
C ALA A 72 -0.58 3.63 -0.55
N TYR A 73 0.54 3.32 -1.22
CA TYR A 73 0.57 2.90 -2.63
C TYR A 73 -0.27 1.63 -2.86
N GLN A 74 -0.11 0.61 -2.01
CA GLN A 74 -0.89 -0.63 -2.12
C GLN A 74 -2.40 -0.42 -1.93
N LYS A 75 -2.79 0.58 -1.14
CA LYS A 75 -4.18 1.01 -0.95
C LYS A 75 -4.67 1.97 -2.05
N ALA A 76 -3.92 2.11 -3.16
CA ALA A 76 -4.15 3.06 -4.25
C ALA A 76 -4.27 4.54 -3.82
N ASN A 77 -3.81 4.87 -2.61
CA ASN A 77 -3.85 6.23 -2.08
C ASN A 77 -2.60 7.02 -2.49
N MET A 78 -2.59 7.43 -3.76
CA MET A 78 -1.44 8.10 -4.37
C MET A 78 -1.10 9.43 -3.70
N ALA A 79 -2.11 10.19 -3.25
CA ALA A 79 -1.90 11.46 -2.56
C ALA A 79 -1.18 11.28 -1.21
N LYS A 80 -1.58 10.27 -0.43
CA LYS A 80 -0.92 9.97 0.85
C LYS A 80 0.50 9.45 0.62
N MET A 81 0.71 8.60 -0.38
CA MET A 81 2.04 8.13 -0.77
C MET A 81 2.96 9.31 -1.14
N GLN A 82 2.51 10.22 -2.00
CA GLN A 82 3.26 11.42 -2.37
C GLN A 82 3.63 12.26 -1.16
N TYR A 83 2.68 12.54 -0.27
CA TYR A 83 2.92 13.31 0.96
C TYR A 83 3.99 12.67 1.84
N LEU A 84 3.91 11.35 2.04
CA LEU A 84 4.84 10.61 2.90
C LEU A 84 6.26 10.58 2.29
N LEU A 85 6.38 10.33 0.99
CA LEU A 85 7.68 10.40 0.30
C LEU A 85 8.27 11.81 0.36
N HIS A 86 7.48 12.84 0.08
CA HIS A 86 7.93 14.22 0.20
C HIS A 86 8.39 14.55 1.63
N LYS A 87 7.67 14.06 2.66
CA LYS A 87 8.08 14.22 4.06
C LYS A 87 9.41 13.51 4.34
N SER A 88 9.60 12.30 3.81
CA SER A 88 10.82 11.51 4.01
C SER A 88 12.08 12.17 3.46
N LEU A 89 11.97 13.01 2.41
CA LEU A 89 13.12 13.79 1.90
C LEU A 89 13.78 14.66 2.96
N LYS A 90 13.00 15.20 3.91
CA LYS A 90 13.51 16.14 4.92
C LYS A 90 14.41 15.47 5.95
N CYS A 91 14.20 14.18 6.19
CA CYS A 91 14.97 13.35 7.11
C CYS A 91 15.84 12.30 6.39
N SER A 92 15.93 12.37 5.05
CA SER A 92 16.73 11.43 4.28
C SER A 92 18.22 11.56 4.61
N PRO A 93 18.93 10.44 4.83
CA PRO A 93 20.37 10.44 5.08
C PRO A 93 21.21 10.60 3.80
N THR A 94 20.58 10.61 2.61
CA THR A 94 21.25 10.59 1.31
C THR A 94 20.92 11.82 0.45
N SER A 95 21.58 11.95 -0.70
CA SER A 95 21.26 13.02 -1.66
C SER A 95 19.83 12.89 -2.20
N ARG A 96 19.25 13.96 -2.76
CA ARG A 96 17.87 13.92 -3.30
C ARG A 96 17.67 12.83 -4.35
N THR A 97 18.60 12.71 -5.29
CA THR A 97 18.52 11.71 -6.37
C THR A 97 18.67 10.29 -5.81
N GLU A 98 19.61 10.10 -4.90
CA GLU A 98 19.82 8.81 -4.22
C GLU A 98 18.62 8.42 -3.34
N THR A 99 17.96 9.40 -2.71
CA THR A 99 16.72 9.19 -1.95
C THR A 99 15.59 8.70 -2.85
N ILE A 100 15.43 9.30 -4.04
CA ILE A 100 14.41 8.88 -5.01
C ILE A 100 14.65 7.44 -5.47
N LEU A 101 15.91 7.07 -5.76
CA LEU A 101 16.28 5.70 -6.12
C LEU A 101 16.01 4.74 -4.95
N ASN A 102 16.38 5.14 -3.73
CA ASN A 102 16.17 4.34 -2.54
C ASN A 102 14.68 4.05 -2.26
N TRP A 103 13.76 4.97 -2.60
CA TRP A 103 12.33 4.69 -2.53
C TRP A 103 11.91 3.56 -3.46
N LEU A 104 12.39 3.57 -4.70
CA LEU A 104 12.07 2.54 -5.69
C LEU A 104 12.67 1.19 -5.29
N ASP A 105 13.91 1.18 -4.80
CA ASP A 105 14.54 -0.03 -4.27
C ASP A 105 13.76 -0.59 -3.09
N SER A 106 13.36 0.28 -2.14
CA SER A 106 12.57 -0.12 -0.97
C SER A 106 11.21 -0.69 -1.38
N PHE A 107 10.50 -0.06 -2.31
CA PHE A 107 9.21 -0.55 -2.79
C PHE A 107 9.36 -1.89 -3.51
N SER A 108 10.42 -2.06 -4.31
CA SER A 108 10.74 -3.33 -4.96
C SER A 108 11.05 -4.43 -3.94
N GLU A 109 11.82 -4.12 -2.91
CA GLU A 109 12.14 -5.06 -1.82
C GLU A 109 10.87 -5.48 -1.05
N TYR A 110 10.01 -4.52 -0.71
CA TYR A 110 8.76 -4.79 0.00
C TYR A 110 7.79 -5.61 -0.84
N ALA A 111 7.73 -5.37 -2.15
CA ALA A 111 6.95 -6.18 -3.08
C ALA A 111 7.48 -7.61 -3.17
N GLY A 112 8.81 -7.77 -3.30
CA GLY A 112 9.47 -9.06 -3.33
C GLY A 112 9.22 -9.90 -2.07
N LYS A 113 9.23 -9.26 -0.88
CA LYS A 113 8.89 -9.91 0.39
C LYS A 113 7.45 -10.45 0.45
N LYS A 114 6.52 -9.81 -0.27
CA LYS A 114 5.12 -10.23 -0.37
C LYS A 114 4.86 -11.19 -1.54
N GLY A 115 5.86 -11.45 -2.37
CA GLY A 115 5.68 -12.22 -3.62
C GLY A 115 4.78 -11.50 -4.64
N ILE A 116 4.63 -10.18 -4.54
CA ILE A 116 3.83 -9.38 -5.48
C ILE A 116 4.75 -8.63 -6.45
N GLN A 117 4.23 -8.32 -7.64
CA GLN A 117 4.94 -7.50 -8.62
C GLN A 117 4.82 -6.01 -8.26
N PHE A 118 5.95 -5.30 -8.28
CA PHE A 118 5.96 -3.84 -8.19
C PHE A 118 6.12 -3.24 -9.59
N ASP A 119 5.03 -2.64 -10.07
CA ASP A 119 5.05 -1.95 -11.36
C ASP A 119 5.62 -0.53 -11.21
N THR A 120 6.95 -0.47 -11.35
CA THR A 120 7.70 0.78 -11.36
C THR A 120 7.25 1.70 -12.51
N GLU A 121 6.90 1.14 -13.67
CA GLU A 121 6.52 1.91 -14.84
C GLU A 121 5.20 2.65 -14.61
N SER A 122 4.20 1.97 -14.05
CA SER A 122 2.94 2.58 -13.66
C SER A 122 3.12 3.65 -12.59
N LEU A 123 3.98 3.42 -11.59
CA LEU A 123 4.26 4.43 -10.57
C LEU A 123 4.92 5.68 -11.18
N VAL A 124 5.99 5.50 -11.96
CA VAL A 124 6.74 6.62 -12.53
C VAL A 124 5.89 7.43 -13.52
N LYS A 125 4.94 6.80 -14.22
CA LYS A 125 3.98 7.50 -15.10
C LYS A 125 2.84 8.18 -14.35
N SER A 126 2.62 7.86 -13.08
CA SER A 126 1.52 8.46 -12.31
C SER A 126 1.69 9.97 -12.12
N GLU A 127 0.58 10.70 -12.15
CA GLU A 127 0.61 12.15 -11.95
C GLU A 127 1.20 12.53 -10.59
N ALA A 128 0.84 11.81 -9.53
CA ALA A 128 1.34 12.04 -8.18
C ALA A 128 2.87 11.94 -8.10
N TRP A 129 3.46 10.94 -8.78
CA TRP A 129 4.92 10.78 -8.84
C TRP A 129 5.58 11.88 -9.66
N GLN A 130 5.01 12.22 -10.83
CA GLN A 130 5.55 13.29 -11.67
C GLN A 130 5.49 14.66 -10.97
N GLN A 131 4.41 14.94 -10.25
CA GLN A 131 4.29 16.14 -9.42
C GLN A 131 5.30 16.14 -8.26
N LEU A 132 5.52 14.99 -7.62
CA LEU A 132 6.56 14.83 -6.59
C LEU A 132 7.94 15.20 -7.14
N LEU A 133 8.35 14.60 -8.26
CA LEU A 133 9.65 14.88 -8.87
C LEU A 133 9.79 16.35 -9.27
N LYS A 134 8.73 16.94 -9.84
CA LYS A 134 8.71 18.38 -10.14
C LYS A 134 8.93 19.21 -8.88
N GLN A 135 8.24 18.91 -7.77
CA GLN A 135 8.44 19.64 -6.52
C GLN A 135 9.87 19.53 -6.01
N ILE A 136 10.49 18.35 -6.10
CA ILE A 136 11.87 18.11 -5.64
C ILE A 136 12.90 18.86 -6.50
N ILE A 137 12.69 18.88 -7.82
CA ILE A 137 13.60 19.47 -8.81
C ILE A 137 13.40 20.98 -8.91
N SER A 138 12.16 21.47 -8.76
CA SER A 138 11.81 22.90 -8.80
C SER A 138 12.11 23.64 -7.50
N VAL A 139 12.62 22.97 -6.45
CA VAL A 139 13.23 23.67 -5.30
C VAL A 139 14.47 24.43 -5.81
N LYS A 140 14.30 25.74 -6.01
CA LYS A 140 15.35 26.72 -6.34
C LYS A 140 16.62 26.46 -5.50
N PRO A 141 17.84 26.58 -6.07
CA PRO A 141 19.03 26.54 -5.26
C PRO A 141 18.91 27.65 -4.20
N ARG A 142 19.18 27.32 -2.93
CA ARG A 142 19.41 28.35 -1.91
C ARG A 142 20.59 29.18 -2.41
N GLN A 143 20.30 30.38 -2.90
CA GLN A 143 21.29 31.44 -3.11
C GLN A 143 21.79 31.92 -1.76
#